data_AF-A0A429A0G6-F1
#
_entry.id   AF-A0A429A0G6-F1
#
_cell.length_a   1.000
_cell.length_b   1.000
_cell.length_c   1.000
_cell.angle_alpha   90.00
_cell.angle_beta   90.00
_cell.angle_gamma   90.00
#
_symmetry.space_group_name_H-M   'P 1'
#
loop_
_entity.id
_entity.type
_entity.pdbx_description
1 polymer ?
#
loop_
_entity_poly.entity_id
_entity_poly.type
_entity_poly.pdbx_seq_one_letter_code
_entity_poly.pdbx_strand_id
1 'polypeptide(L)'
;MSDLLKEADTLWNWVQTHPAPTITVGTVAVLLLVGLAVGLTAFVRRVGAQKATMYVGAGIATGVTATGMWRFFGDVLSMDGLPRFVLFGFIEIAIISCAVSAKKTATRHAARLAETGNTWEKPSTGVDGKAVWALTVLTGVCSAMDARSIAEAVFRLVAPLVAAWLWHRAMASEHEATLARPRSNLAWKVSPERLAVRFGLADPTTRDGNEVAVERVLSRVAKAVYRLRVLEAQEAKAGNAADKHRRKVEKAVEKAGQTVDRRIQEAIEYAGLREPERRQQLLEMVRVTYHGRALTRVELASAWSDWELAETVTERVPVEPDAVPAGGLPALPAEPAPDPEPDL
;
A
#
# COMPACT_ATOMS: atom_id res chain seq x y z
N MET A 1 33.72 -22.89 -35.35
CA MET A 1 34.64 -23.05 -34.20
C MET A 1 35.91 -22.22 -34.37
N SER A 2 36.51 -22.19 -35.56
CA SER A 2 37.66 -21.31 -35.90
C SER A 2 37.39 -19.82 -35.71
N ASP A 3 36.18 -19.35 -36.01
CA ASP A 3 35.87 -17.91 -35.96
C ASP A 3 35.62 -17.40 -34.54
N LEU A 4 35.00 -18.23 -33.69
CA LEU A 4 34.85 -17.93 -32.25
C LEU A 4 36.20 -17.83 -31.53
N LEU A 5 37.18 -18.65 -31.93
CA LEU A 5 38.54 -18.57 -31.37
C LEU A 5 39.26 -17.29 -31.82
N LYS A 6 39.10 -16.89 -33.08
CA LYS A 6 39.65 -15.61 -33.59
C LYS A 6 39.01 -14.39 -32.93
N GLU A 7 37.70 -14.44 -32.64
CA GLU A 7 37.01 -13.39 -31.89
C GLU A 7 37.47 -13.34 -30.43
N ALA A 8 37.69 -14.50 -29.79
CA ALA A 8 38.22 -14.57 -28.44
C ALA A 8 39.65 -14.00 -28.35
N ASP A 9 40.52 -14.31 -29.32
CA ASP A 9 41.89 -13.81 -29.37
C ASP A 9 41.95 -12.30 -29.65
N THR A 10 41.08 -11.78 -30.52
CA THR A 10 40.99 -10.33 -30.78
C THR A 10 40.46 -9.56 -29.57
N LEU A 11 39.47 -10.10 -28.86
CA LEU A 11 39.00 -9.54 -27.59
C LEU A 11 40.09 -9.59 -26.52
N TRP A 12 40.81 -10.69 -26.39
CA TRP A 12 41.89 -10.84 -25.41
C TRP A 12 43.04 -9.86 -25.66
N ASN A 13 43.46 -9.70 -26.92
CA ASN A 13 44.47 -8.73 -27.31
C ASN A 13 43.99 -7.28 -27.11
N TRP A 14 42.71 -7.00 -27.34
CA TRP A 14 42.12 -5.68 -27.08
C TRP A 14 42.09 -5.34 -25.58
N VAL A 15 41.73 -6.32 -24.74
CA VAL A 15 41.73 -6.19 -23.28
C VAL A 15 43.15 -5.92 -22.75
N GLN A 16 44.16 -6.61 -23.28
CA GLN A 16 45.55 -6.38 -22.90
C GLN A 16 46.07 -5.00 -23.33
N THR A 17 45.64 -4.51 -24.49
CA THR A 17 46.09 -3.21 -25.03
C THR A 17 45.37 -2.02 -24.41
N HIS A 18 44.17 -2.21 -23.84
CA HIS A 18 43.35 -1.14 -23.27
C HIS A 18 42.88 -1.45 -21.83
N PRO A 19 43.79 -1.60 -20.85
CA PRO A 19 43.46 -2.07 -19.50
C PRO A 19 42.54 -1.11 -18.72
N ALA A 20 42.69 0.20 -18.91
CA ALA A 20 41.89 1.21 -18.22
C ALA A 20 40.37 1.13 -18.56
N PRO A 21 39.95 1.12 -19.84
CA PRO A 21 38.53 0.94 -20.17
C PRO A 21 38.03 -0.47 -19.82
N THR A 22 38.86 -1.53 -19.88
CA THR A 22 38.41 -2.87 -19.44
C THR A 22 38.11 -2.92 -17.94
N ILE A 23 38.98 -2.32 -17.11
CA ILE A 23 38.75 -2.23 -15.67
C ILE A 23 37.50 -1.40 -15.39
N THR A 24 37.29 -0.32 -16.13
CA THR A 24 36.10 0.55 -15.94
C THR A 24 34.82 -0.21 -16.28
N VAL A 25 34.76 -0.87 -17.44
CA VAL A 25 33.60 -1.66 -17.87
C VAL A 25 33.37 -2.84 -16.93
N GLY A 26 34.43 -3.56 -16.54
CA GLY A 26 34.34 -4.66 -15.59
C GLY A 26 33.83 -4.22 -14.22
N THR A 27 34.32 -3.09 -13.71
CA THR A 27 33.89 -2.53 -12.41
C THR A 27 32.43 -2.09 -12.46
N VAL A 28 32.01 -1.41 -13.54
CA VAL A 28 30.60 -1.02 -13.73
C VAL A 28 29.70 -2.26 -13.82
N ALA A 29 30.10 -3.28 -14.57
CA ALA A 29 29.35 -4.53 -14.67
C ALA A 29 29.21 -5.23 -13.31
N VAL A 30 30.30 -5.33 -12.53
CA VAL A 30 30.28 -5.90 -11.18
C VAL A 30 29.39 -5.07 -10.24
N LEU A 31 29.47 -3.75 -10.27
CA LEU A 31 28.62 -2.87 -9.44
C LEU A 31 27.14 -3.00 -9.81
N LEU A 32 26.81 -3.13 -11.10
CA LEU A 32 25.44 -3.37 -11.55
C LEU A 32 24.93 -4.75 -11.08
N LEU A 33 25.75 -5.79 -11.17
CA LEU A 33 25.39 -7.13 -10.69
C LEU A 33 25.21 -7.17 -9.17
N VAL A 34 26.10 -6.53 -8.41
CA VAL A 34 25.98 -6.41 -6.95
C VAL A 34 24.75 -5.58 -6.59
N GLY A 35 24.50 -4.46 -7.28
CA GLY A 35 23.30 -3.65 -7.11
C GLY A 35 22.02 -4.42 -7.39
N LEU A 36 22.00 -5.21 -8.47
CA LEU A 36 20.89 -6.09 -8.82
C LEU A 36 20.67 -7.18 -7.76
N ALA A 37 21.75 -7.83 -7.30
CA ALA A 37 21.67 -8.87 -6.28
C ALA A 37 21.20 -8.32 -4.92
N VAL A 38 21.70 -7.17 -4.49
CA VAL A 38 21.26 -6.48 -3.27
C VAL A 38 19.82 -6.02 -3.41
N GLY A 39 19.46 -5.44 -4.55
CA GLY A 39 18.10 -5.01 -4.87
C GLY A 39 17.11 -6.16 -4.85
N LEU A 40 17.45 -7.28 -5.49
CA LEU A 40 16.64 -8.50 -5.51
C LEU A 40 16.51 -9.10 -4.11
N THR A 41 17.59 -9.15 -3.34
CA THR A 41 17.56 -9.65 -1.96
C THR A 41 16.70 -8.76 -1.06
N ALA A 42 16.82 -7.44 -1.17
CA ALA A 42 15.99 -6.49 -0.44
C ALA A 42 14.52 -6.59 -0.86
N PHE A 43 14.25 -6.80 -2.15
CA PHE A 43 12.91 -7.01 -2.70
C PHE A 43 12.28 -8.30 -2.19
N VAL A 44 12.99 -9.43 -2.25
CA VAL A 44 12.56 -10.73 -1.72
C VAL A 44 12.25 -10.62 -0.23
N ARG A 45 13.11 -9.96 0.56
CA ARG A 45 12.87 -9.73 2.00
C ARG A 45 11.65 -8.87 2.28
N ARG A 46 11.37 -7.89 1.41
CA ARG A 46 10.27 -6.95 1.57
C ARG A 46 8.91 -7.55 1.20
N VAL A 47 8.87 -8.38 0.16
CA VAL A 47 7.62 -8.85 -0.46
C VAL A 47 7.34 -10.32 -0.10
N GLY A 48 8.35 -11.07 0.34
CA GLY A 48 8.28 -12.50 0.61
C GLY A 48 8.66 -13.33 -0.61
N ALA A 49 9.29 -14.49 -0.37
CA ALA A 49 9.88 -15.33 -1.43
C ALA A 49 8.87 -15.76 -2.51
N GLN A 50 7.69 -16.23 -2.12
CA GLN A 50 6.65 -16.68 -3.05
C GLN A 50 6.22 -15.57 -4.02
N LYS A 51 5.96 -14.36 -3.50
CA LYS A 51 5.57 -13.21 -4.32
C LYS A 51 6.72 -12.72 -5.18
N ALA A 52 7.94 -12.72 -4.64
CA ALA A 52 9.11 -12.36 -5.42
C ALA A 52 9.31 -13.29 -6.63
N THR A 53 9.11 -14.61 -6.47
CA THR A 53 9.15 -15.54 -7.60
C THR A 53 8.09 -15.22 -8.67
N MET A 54 6.87 -14.86 -8.25
CA MET A 54 5.81 -14.45 -9.20
C MET A 54 6.19 -13.17 -9.95
N TYR A 55 6.70 -12.16 -9.26
CA TYR A 55 7.12 -10.89 -9.88
C TYR A 55 8.33 -11.07 -10.80
N VAL A 56 9.31 -11.89 -10.40
CA VAL A 56 10.47 -12.24 -11.24
C VAL A 56 10.03 -13.00 -12.48
N GLY A 57 9.16 -14.00 -12.32
CA GLY A 57 8.61 -14.76 -13.45
C GLY A 57 7.83 -13.87 -14.42
N ALA A 58 6.99 -12.96 -13.90
CA ALA A 58 6.29 -11.97 -14.70
C ALA A 58 7.27 -11.04 -15.45
N GLY A 59 8.31 -10.56 -14.78
CA GLY A 59 9.35 -9.71 -15.40
C GLY A 59 10.11 -10.42 -16.52
N ILE A 60 10.48 -11.70 -16.34
CA ILE A 60 11.11 -12.51 -17.39
C ILE A 60 10.16 -12.67 -18.58
N ALA A 61 8.89 -12.99 -18.33
CA ALA A 61 7.89 -13.14 -19.37
C ALA A 61 7.61 -11.83 -20.13
N THR A 62 7.58 -10.68 -19.44
CA THR A 62 7.54 -9.36 -20.06
C THR A 62 8.79 -9.11 -20.90
N GLY A 63 9.98 -9.49 -20.43
CA GLY A 63 11.22 -9.41 -21.20
C GLY A 63 11.16 -10.21 -22.51
N VAL A 64 10.67 -11.45 -22.46
CA VAL A 64 10.44 -12.27 -23.68
C VAL A 64 9.46 -11.57 -24.61
N THR A 65 8.35 -11.06 -24.07
CA THR A 65 7.35 -10.33 -24.85
C THR A 65 7.94 -9.08 -25.51
N ALA A 66 8.78 -8.34 -24.78
CA ALA A 66 9.46 -7.15 -25.25
C ALA A 66 10.38 -7.45 -26.44
N THR A 67 11.06 -8.61 -26.46
CA THR A 67 11.87 -9.00 -27.62
C THR A 67 11.03 -9.20 -28.88
N GLY A 68 9.82 -9.75 -28.78
CA GLY A 68 8.92 -9.91 -29.93
C GLY A 68 8.29 -8.59 -30.37
N MET A 69 7.88 -7.75 -29.41
CA MET A 69 7.40 -6.39 -29.68
C MET A 69 8.45 -5.51 -30.36
N TRP A 70 9.72 -5.66 -29.95
CA TRP A 70 10.84 -4.92 -30.53
C TRP A 70 11.02 -5.24 -32.02
N ARG A 71 10.85 -6.51 -32.40
CA ARG A 71 10.90 -6.95 -33.79
C ARG A 71 9.65 -6.52 -34.56
N PHE A 72 8.46 -6.67 -33.98
CA PHE A 72 7.22 -6.18 -34.58
C PHE A 72 7.29 -4.69 -34.98
N PHE A 73 7.79 -3.82 -34.08
CA PHE A 73 7.92 -2.40 -34.40
C PHE A 73 8.95 -2.11 -35.50
N GLY A 74 9.97 -2.96 -35.64
CA GLY A 74 10.96 -2.80 -36.69
C GLY A 74 10.57 -3.41 -38.02
N ASP A 75 10.15 -4.66 -37.99
CA ASP A 75 10.02 -5.49 -39.17
C ASP A 75 8.61 -5.36 -39.77
N VAL A 76 7.59 -5.04 -38.96
CA VAL A 76 6.19 -4.89 -39.42
C VAL A 76 5.77 -3.42 -39.55
N LEU A 77 6.11 -2.58 -38.57
CA LEU A 77 5.77 -1.15 -38.61
C LEU A 77 6.86 -0.28 -39.24
N SER A 78 8.01 -0.86 -39.59
CA SER A 78 9.14 -0.13 -40.22
C SER A 78 9.56 1.14 -39.46
N MET A 79 9.42 1.13 -38.13
CA MET A 79 9.84 2.25 -37.28
C MET A 79 11.30 2.05 -36.90
N ASP A 80 12.12 3.09 -36.85
CA ASP A 80 13.54 2.97 -36.46
C ASP A 80 13.92 3.87 -35.28
N GLY A 81 14.67 3.33 -34.34
CA GLY A 81 15.22 4.09 -33.21
C GLY A 81 14.18 4.53 -32.18
N LEU A 82 14.06 5.86 -31.98
CA LEU A 82 13.30 6.45 -30.89
C LEU A 82 11.80 6.09 -30.86
N PRO A 83 11.06 6.05 -31.99
CA PRO A 83 9.65 5.70 -31.99
C PRO A 83 9.37 4.29 -31.43
N ARG A 84 10.27 3.31 -31.64
CA ARG A 84 10.12 1.96 -31.06
C ARG A 84 10.09 2.02 -29.53
N PHE A 85 11.00 2.78 -28.93
CA PHE A 85 11.08 2.95 -27.47
C PHE A 85 9.86 3.71 -26.92
N VAL A 86 9.39 4.74 -27.62
CA VAL A 86 8.23 5.53 -27.20
C VAL A 86 6.96 4.68 -27.21
N LEU A 87 6.73 3.91 -28.28
CA LEU A 87 5.53 3.08 -28.41
C LEU A 87 5.55 1.89 -27.46
N PHE A 88 6.70 1.22 -27.34
CA PHE A 88 6.90 0.16 -26.34
C PHE A 88 6.65 0.68 -24.92
N GLY A 89 7.31 1.79 -24.56
CA GLY A 89 7.17 2.42 -23.26
C GLY A 89 5.74 2.87 -22.98
N PHE A 90 5.04 3.44 -23.99
CA PHE A 90 3.65 3.83 -23.86
C PHE A 90 2.75 2.65 -23.48
N ILE A 91 2.84 1.52 -24.20
CA ILE A 91 2.03 0.33 -23.93
C ILE A 91 2.36 -0.24 -22.54
N GLU A 92 3.64 -0.39 -22.21
CA GLU A 92 4.05 -0.92 -20.90
C GLU A 92 3.60 -0.01 -19.75
N ILE A 93 3.74 1.30 -19.88
CA ILE A 93 3.27 2.26 -18.87
C ILE A 93 1.74 2.21 -18.75
N ALA A 94 1.01 2.04 -19.85
CA ALA A 94 -0.45 1.88 -19.81
C ALA A 94 -0.84 0.60 -19.06
N ILE A 95 -0.19 -0.54 -19.35
CA ILE A 95 -0.43 -1.82 -18.65
C ILE A 95 -0.12 -1.66 -17.15
N ILE A 96 1.02 -1.07 -16.79
CA ILE A 96 1.41 -0.85 -15.40
C ILE A 96 0.41 0.08 -14.70
N SER A 97 -0.04 1.14 -15.37
CA SER A 97 -1.02 2.09 -14.83
C SER A 97 -2.35 1.41 -14.56
N CYS A 98 -2.87 0.61 -15.51
CA CYS A 98 -4.07 -0.20 -15.32
C CYS A 98 -3.88 -1.21 -14.19
N ALA A 99 -2.73 -1.89 -14.10
CA ALA A 99 -2.46 -2.84 -13.03
C ALA A 99 -2.44 -2.18 -11.64
N VAL A 100 -1.86 -0.98 -11.52
CA VAL A 100 -1.85 -0.20 -10.27
C VAL A 100 -3.25 0.27 -9.90
N SER A 101 -4.03 0.74 -10.87
CA SER A 101 -5.41 1.17 -10.63
C SER A 101 -6.31 -0.02 -10.24
N ALA A 102 -6.18 -1.16 -10.93
CA ALA A 102 -6.87 -2.40 -10.62
C ALA A 102 -6.57 -2.87 -9.19
N LYS A 103 -5.31 -2.79 -8.76
CA LYS A 103 -4.90 -3.11 -7.39
C LYS A 103 -5.57 -2.20 -6.35
N LYS A 104 -5.59 -0.89 -6.61
CA LYS A 104 -6.24 0.08 -5.71
C LYS A 104 -7.73 -0.20 -5.60
N THR A 105 -8.39 -0.48 -6.73
CA THR A 105 -9.82 -0.82 -6.78
C THR A 105 -10.12 -2.12 -6.03
N ALA A 106 -9.33 -3.18 -6.24
CA ALA A 106 -9.48 -4.45 -5.52
C ALA A 106 -9.29 -4.27 -3.99
N THR A 107 -8.30 -3.47 -3.58
CA THR A 107 -8.05 -3.20 -2.15
C THR A 107 -9.22 -2.45 -1.51
N ARG A 108 -9.78 -1.44 -2.20
CA ARG A 108 -10.97 -0.71 -1.73
C ARG A 108 -12.19 -1.62 -1.65
N HIS A 109 -12.40 -2.47 -2.65
CA HIS A 109 -13.50 -3.43 -2.65
C HIS A 109 -13.38 -4.43 -1.50
N ALA A 110 -12.17 -4.95 -1.25
CA ALA A 110 -11.89 -5.83 -0.12
C ALA A 110 -12.19 -5.15 1.23
N ALA A 111 -11.82 -3.87 1.39
CA ALA A 111 -12.12 -3.12 2.61
C ALA A 111 -13.63 -2.95 2.82
N ARG A 112 -14.38 -2.66 1.76
CA ARG A 112 -15.85 -2.55 1.80
C ARG A 112 -16.51 -3.88 2.18
N LEU A 113 -16.05 -5.00 1.61
CA LEU A 113 -16.55 -6.33 1.92
C LEU A 113 -16.29 -6.73 3.39
N ALA A 114 -15.15 -6.30 3.94
CA ALA A 114 -14.84 -6.50 5.35
C ALA A 114 -15.74 -5.71 6.29
N GLU A 115 -16.26 -4.55 5.86
CA GLU A 115 -17.21 -3.74 6.64
C GLU A 115 -18.64 -4.28 6.57
N THR A 116 -19.05 -4.86 5.43
CA THR A 116 -20.37 -5.47 5.28
C THR A 116 -20.48 -6.88 5.84
N GLY A 117 -19.37 -7.45 6.34
CA GLY A 117 -19.33 -8.82 6.88
C GLY A 117 -19.38 -9.91 5.80
N ASN A 118 -19.37 -9.55 4.51
CA ASN A 118 -19.42 -10.50 3.42
C ASN A 118 -18.01 -11.01 3.07
N THR A 119 -17.56 -12.06 3.75
CA THR A 119 -16.22 -12.65 3.57
C THR A 119 -16.12 -13.67 2.44
N TRP A 120 -17.25 -14.11 1.87
CA TRP A 120 -17.30 -15.12 0.81
C TRP A 120 -17.12 -14.54 -0.60
N GLU A 121 -17.36 -13.24 -0.77
CA GLU A 121 -17.24 -12.57 -2.05
C GLU A 121 -15.77 -12.20 -2.36
N LYS A 122 -15.32 -12.52 -3.59
CA LYS A 122 -13.96 -12.20 -4.01
C LYS A 122 -13.84 -10.72 -4.40
N PRO A 123 -12.79 -10.00 -3.97
CA PRO A 123 -12.59 -8.60 -4.35
C PRO A 123 -12.44 -8.44 -5.87
N SER A 124 -13.24 -7.55 -6.45
CA SER A 124 -13.20 -7.26 -7.89
C SER A 124 -12.12 -6.24 -8.23
N THR A 125 -11.36 -6.50 -9.30
CA THR A 125 -10.36 -5.57 -9.87
C THR A 125 -10.98 -4.47 -10.73
N GLY A 126 -12.30 -4.49 -10.93
CA GLY A 126 -13.02 -3.50 -11.73
C GLY A 126 -12.64 -3.50 -13.22
N VAL A 127 -12.95 -2.38 -13.89
CA VAL A 127 -12.70 -2.18 -15.32
C VAL A 127 -11.21 -2.23 -15.64
N ASP A 128 -10.36 -1.68 -14.76
CA ASP A 128 -8.91 -1.67 -14.95
C ASP A 128 -8.31 -3.08 -15.02
N GLY A 129 -8.86 -4.04 -14.26
CA GLY A 129 -8.44 -5.44 -14.35
C GLY A 129 -8.75 -6.06 -15.71
N LYS A 130 -9.90 -5.71 -16.31
CA LYS A 130 -10.24 -6.15 -17.68
C LYS A 130 -9.32 -5.47 -18.70
N ALA A 131 -8.97 -4.20 -18.49
CA ALA A 131 -8.05 -3.47 -19.35
C ALA A 131 -6.65 -4.10 -19.38
N VAL A 132 -6.14 -4.59 -18.25
CA VAL A 132 -4.86 -5.34 -18.20
C VAL A 132 -4.91 -6.56 -19.11
N TRP A 133 -5.98 -7.35 -19.06
CA TRP A 133 -6.14 -8.52 -19.93
C TRP A 133 -6.25 -8.14 -21.40
N ALA A 134 -7.03 -7.11 -21.73
CA ALA A 134 -7.17 -6.62 -23.10
C ALA A 134 -5.82 -6.16 -23.68
N LEU A 135 -5.07 -5.35 -22.93
CA LEU A 135 -3.75 -4.89 -23.33
C LEU A 135 -2.74 -6.04 -23.42
N THR A 136 -2.80 -7.02 -22.52
CA THR A 136 -1.95 -8.22 -22.57
C THR A 136 -2.19 -9.02 -23.85
N VAL A 137 -3.45 -9.24 -24.22
CA VAL A 137 -3.81 -9.95 -25.46
C VAL A 137 -3.32 -9.15 -26.67
N LEU A 138 -3.54 -7.84 -26.68
CA LEU A 138 -3.04 -6.95 -27.74
C LEU A 138 -1.52 -7.07 -27.91
N THR A 139 -0.76 -6.96 -26.81
CA THR A 139 0.70 -7.11 -26.84
C THR A 139 1.13 -8.50 -27.30
N GLY A 140 0.43 -9.57 -26.89
CA GLY A 140 0.69 -10.93 -27.34
C GLY A 140 0.47 -11.11 -28.84
N VAL A 141 -0.60 -10.54 -29.39
CA VAL A 141 -0.87 -10.55 -30.83
C VAL A 141 0.22 -9.79 -31.58
N CYS A 142 0.52 -8.54 -31.17
CA CYS A 142 1.58 -7.75 -31.80
C CYS A 142 2.93 -8.46 -31.77
N SER A 143 3.30 -9.06 -30.63
CA SER A 143 4.54 -9.83 -30.49
C SER A 143 4.59 -11.03 -31.43
N ALA A 144 3.46 -11.72 -31.63
CA ALA A 144 3.35 -12.89 -32.49
C ALA A 144 3.29 -12.58 -34.00
N MET A 145 2.96 -11.34 -34.40
CA MET A 145 2.83 -10.97 -35.82
C MET A 145 4.13 -11.10 -36.63
N ASP A 146 5.28 -10.97 -35.96
CA ASP A 146 6.61 -11.12 -36.57
C ASP A 146 7.17 -12.57 -36.40
N ALA A 147 6.34 -13.53 -35.99
CA ALA A 147 6.82 -14.90 -35.84
C ALA A 147 7.12 -15.57 -37.19
N ARG A 148 8.25 -16.27 -37.29
CA ARG A 148 8.65 -17.01 -38.50
C ARG A 148 8.06 -18.42 -38.58
N SER A 149 7.38 -18.85 -37.52
CA SER A 149 6.68 -20.14 -37.45
C SER A 149 5.49 -20.06 -36.50
N ILE A 150 4.53 -20.99 -36.66
CA ILE A 150 3.37 -21.09 -35.77
C ILE A 150 3.80 -21.37 -34.32
N ALA A 151 4.82 -22.22 -34.12
CA ALA A 151 5.36 -22.51 -32.79
C ALA A 151 5.91 -21.25 -32.12
N GLU A 152 6.65 -20.42 -32.87
CA GLU A 152 7.15 -19.13 -32.39
C GLU A 152 6.01 -18.15 -32.08
N ALA A 153 4.98 -18.09 -32.93
CA ALA A 153 3.80 -17.24 -32.71
C ALA A 153 3.07 -17.59 -31.41
N VAL A 154 2.82 -18.88 -31.19
CA VAL A 154 2.17 -19.39 -29.97
C VAL A 154 3.03 -19.08 -28.75
N PHE A 155 4.35 -19.31 -28.82
CA PHE A 155 5.24 -19.02 -27.70
C PHE A 155 5.25 -17.52 -27.34
N ARG A 156 5.34 -16.64 -28.34
CA ARG A 156 5.31 -15.17 -28.15
C ARG A 156 3.97 -14.68 -27.58
N LEU A 157 2.87 -15.36 -27.89
CA LEU A 157 1.54 -15.05 -27.35
C LEU A 157 1.32 -15.57 -25.93
N VAL A 158 1.89 -16.73 -25.58
CA VAL A 158 1.78 -17.33 -24.24
C VAL A 158 2.54 -16.51 -23.19
N ALA A 159 3.71 -15.96 -23.54
CA ALA A 159 4.53 -15.19 -22.61
C ALA A 159 3.76 -14.04 -21.89
N PRO A 160 3.07 -13.12 -22.58
CA PRO A 160 2.32 -12.05 -21.91
C PRO A 160 1.12 -12.58 -21.11
N LEU A 161 0.47 -13.65 -21.58
CA LEU A 161 -0.62 -14.30 -20.82
C LEU A 161 -0.12 -14.88 -19.50
N VAL A 162 1.05 -15.52 -19.50
CA VAL A 162 1.69 -16.01 -18.27
C VAL A 162 2.04 -14.86 -17.34
N ALA A 163 2.52 -13.73 -17.86
CA ALA A 163 2.80 -12.54 -17.04
C ALA A 163 1.53 -11.98 -16.37
N ALA A 164 0.45 -11.81 -17.13
CA ALA A 164 -0.83 -11.34 -16.60
C ALA A 164 -1.44 -12.33 -15.58
N TRP A 165 -1.30 -13.62 -15.83
CA TRP A 165 -1.73 -14.66 -14.90
C TRP A 165 -0.94 -14.61 -13.58
N LEU A 166 0.39 -14.55 -13.64
CA LEU A 166 1.25 -14.45 -12.46
C LEU A 166 0.95 -13.18 -11.66
N TRP A 167 0.69 -12.06 -12.34
CA TRP A 167 0.24 -10.83 -11.70
C TRP A 167 -1.09 -11.02 -10.96
N HIS A 168 -2.10 -11.63 -11.60
CA HIS A 168 -3.39 -11.90 -10.97
C HIS A 168 -3.24 -12.80 -9.73
N ARG A 169 -2.38 -13.82 -9.80
CA ARG A 169 -2.09 -14.72 -8.67
C ARG A 169 -1.35 -14.01 -7.54
N ALA A 170 -0.43 -13.10 -7.87
CA ALA A 170 0.24 -12.27 -6.88
C ALA A 170 -0.77 -11.39 -6.10
N MET A 171 -1.77 -10.82 -6.78
CA MET A 171 -2.85 -10.05 -6.13
C MET A 171 -3.75 -10.91 -5.24
N ALA A 172 -4.13 -12.11 -5.70
CA ALA A 172 -4.94 -13.03 -4.89
C ALA A 172 -4.26 -13.38 -3.55
N SER A 173 -2.94 -13.61 -3.57
CA SER A 173 -2.16 -13.88 -2.35
C SER A 173 -2.02 -12.65 -1.42
N GLU A 174 -2.26 -11.44 -1.92
CA GLU A 174 -2.32 -10.23 -1.09
C GLU A 174 -3.66 -10.10 -0.39
N HIS A 175 -4.75 -10.58 -0.99
CA HIS A 175 -6.08 -10.56 -0.37
C HIS A 175 -6.15 -11.49 0.84
N GLU A 176 -5.67 -12.72 0.71
CA GLU A 176 -5.62 -13.68 1.81
C GLU A 176 -4.79 -13.14 2.98
N ALA A 177 -3.66 -12.49 2.70
CA ALA A 177 -2.83 -11.85 3.73
C ALA A 177 -3.48 -10.61 4.37
N THR A 178 -4.33 -9.90 3.63
CA THR A 178 -5.03 -8.70 4.13
C THR A 178 -6.23 -9.08 5.00
N LEU A 179 -6.93 -10.17 4.66
CA LEU A 179 -8.06 -10.72 5.44
C LEU A 179 -7.59 -11.49 6.68
N ALA A 180 -6.46 -12.22 6.60
CA ALA A 180 -5.91 -13.00 7.71
C ALA A 180 -5.24 -12.15 8.80
N ARG A 181 -5.04 -10.84 8.57
CA ARG A 181 -4.46 -9.95 9.57
C ARG A 181 -5.60 -9.24 10.32
N PRO A 182 -5.90 -9.58 11.59
CA PRO A 182 -6.84 -8.81 12.38
C PRO A 182 -6.29 -7.38 12.43
N ARG A 183 -7.16 -6.39 12.13
CA ARG A 183 -6.87 -4.95 11.98
C ARG A 183 -5.79 -4.45 12.95
N SER A 184 -4.51 -4.67 12.61
CA SER A 184 -3.41 -3.99 13.26
C SER A 184 -3.29 -2.66 12.57
N ASN A 185 -3.96 -1.66 13.14
CA ASN A 185 -3.78 -0.26 12.83
C ASN A 185 -2.28 0.05 12.61
N LEU A 186 -2.00 0.80 11.54
CA LEU A 186 -0.69 1.28 11.10
C LEU A 186 0.25 0.25 10.47
N ALA A 187 0.13 0.08 9.14
CA ALA A 187 1.26 -0.29 8.32
C ALA A 187 1.24 0.44 6.96
N TRP A 188 2.04 1.52 6.93
CA TRP A 188 2.69 2.16 5.78
C TRP A 188 2.02 3.36 5.06
N LYS A 189 2.82 4.44 5.10
CA LYS A 189 2.63 5.78 4.58
C LYS A 189 3.00 5.81 3.09
N VAL A 190 2.01 6.01 2.23
CA VAL A 190 1.91 7.09 1.20
C VAL A 190 0.51 6.90 0.60
N SER A 191 -0.51 7.61 1.10
CA SER A 191 -1.79 7.72 0.38
C SER A 191 -1.71 8.95 -0.54
N PRO A 192 -2.07 8.83 -1.83
CA PRO A 192 -2.17 9.96 -2.76
C PRO A 192 -3.04 11.10 -2.23
N GLU A 193 -4.05 10.80 -1.42
CA GLU A 193 -4.92 11.80 -0.77
C GLU A 193 -4.11 12.75 0.13
N ARG A 194 -3.05 12.24 0.78
CA ARG A 194 -2.19 13.05 1.65
C ARG A 194 -1.21 13.92 0.86
N LEU A 195 -0.93 13.54 -0.39
CA LEU A 195 -0.20 14.37 -1.34
C LEU A 195 -1.13 15.46 -1.90
N ALA A 196 -2.37 15.12 -2.27
CA ALA A 196 -3.38 16.07 -2.74
C ALA A 196 -3.73 17.14 -1.70
N VAL A 197 -3.84 16.76 -0.42
CA VAL A 197 -4.02 17.70 0.70
C VAL A 197 -2.77 18.55 0.94
N ARG A 198 -1.57 17.99 0.78
CA ARG A 198 -0.31 18.74 0.92
C ARG A 198 -0.05 19.70 -0.25
N PHE A 199 -0.64 19.43 -1.42
CA PHE A 199 -0.61 20.30 -2.59
C PHE A 199 -1.84 21.22 -2.68
N GLY A 200 -2.74 21.22 -1.70
CA GLY A 200 -3.89 22.12 -1.65
C GLY A 200 -4.95 21.87 -2.72
N LEU A 201 -5.01 20.67 -3.30
CA LEU A 201 -5.93 20.30 -4.40
C LEU A 201 -7.24 19.63 -3.95
N ALA A 202 -7.50 19.51 -2.66
CA ALA A 202 -8.76 18.98 -2.16
C ALA A 202 -9.27 19.82 -1.00
N ASP A 203 -10.47 20.37 -1.18
CA ASP A 203 -11.26 21.05 -0.16
C ASP A 203 -12.20 20.02 0.51
N PRO A 204 -11.98 19.64 1.78
CA PRO A 204 -12.88 18.76 2.50
C PRO A 204 -13.88 19.60 3.30
N THR A 205 -14.94 20.06 2.66
CA THR A 205 -16.13 20.55 3.35
C THR A 205 -17.07 19.39 3.65
N THR A 206 -17.13 18.99 4.92
CA THR A 206 -18.33 18.96 5.78
C THR A 206 -18.05 18.12 7.03
N ARG A 207 -18.09 18.77 8.20
CA ARG A 207 -17.77 18.32 9.57
C ARG A 207 -16.27 18.24 9.95
N ASP A 208 -15.85 19.34 10.58
CA ASP A 208 -14.68 19.58 11.44
C ASP A 208 -13.34 18.85 11.18
N GLY A 209 -12.84 18.93 9.95
CA GLY A 209 -11.48 18.50 9.63
C GLY A 209 -10.38 19.30 10.36
N ASN A 210 -10.70 20.52 10.82
CA ASN A 210 -9.74 21.37 11.51
C ASN A 210 -9.56 20.94 12.98
N GLU A 211 -10.64 20.64 13.70
CA GLU A 211 -10.55 20.11 15.07
C GLU A 211 -9.79 18.79 15.15
N VAL A 212 -10.01 17.87 14.18
CA VAL A 212 -9.29 16.59 14.13
C VAL A 212 -7.80 16.80 13.80
N ALA A 213 -7.47 17.81 12.98
CA ALA A 213 -6.06 18.15 12.69
C ALA A 213 -5.36 18.72 13.93
N VAL A 214 -6.04 19.60 14.67
CA VAL A 214 -5.58 20.16 15.94
C VAL A 214 -5.36 19.05 16.98
N GLU A 215 -6.34 18.16 17.16
CA GLU A 215 -6.24 17.03 18.09
C GLU A 215 -5.05 16.11 17.76
N ARG A 216 -4.79 15.85 16.47
CA ARG A 216 -3.62 15.06 16.03
C ARG A 216 -2.30 15.75 16.33
N VAL A 217 -2.23 17.08 16.25
CA VAL A 217 -1.04 17.85 16.62
C VAL A 217 -0.82 17.74 18.13
N LEU A 218 -1.87 17.96 18.94
CA LEU A 218 -1.80 17.85 20.40
C LEU A 218 -1.42 16.44 20.86
N SER A 219 -1.99 15.38 20.25
CA SER A 219 -1.62 13.99 20.52
C SER A 219 -0.15 13.68 20.21
N ARG A 220 0.42 14.27 19.16
CA ARG A 220 1.84 14.12 18.82
C ARG A 220 2.74 14.79 19.87
N VAL A 221 2.35 15.97 20.38
CA VAL A 221 3.06 16.65 21.47
C VAL A 221 3.00 15.81 22.74
N ALA A 222 1.81 15.34 23.14
CA ALA A 222 1.62 14.53 24.35
C ALA A 222 2.49 13.25 24.34
N LYS A 223 2.54 12.55 23.20
CA LYS A 223 3.38 11.34 23.03
C LYS A 223 4.87 11.66 23.07
N ALA A 224 5.30 12.81 22.54
CA ALA A 224 6.69 13.24 22.59
C ALA A 224 7.12 13.56 24.03
N VAL A 225 6.29 14.31 24.76
CA VAL A 225 6.50 14.62 26.19
C VAL A 225 6.57 13.35 27.03
N TYR A 226 5.67 12.40 26.80
CA TYR A 226 5.69 11.11 27.49
C TYR A 226 7.00 10.35 27.25
N ARG A 227 7.48 10.28 26.00
CA ARG A 227 8.75 9.60 25.67
C ARG A 227 9.94 10.25 26.34
N LEU A 228 10.00 11.58 26.37
CA LEU A 228 11.06 12.32 27.06
C LEU A 228 11.09 11.95 28.55
N ARG A 229 9.93 11.99 29.22
CA ARG A 229 9.82 11.62 30.64
C ARG A 229 10.22 10.18 30.94
N VAL A 230 9.86 9.23 30.07
CA VAL A 230 10.27 7.83 30.23
C VAL A 230 11.79 7.69 30.11
N LEU A 231 12.41 8.42 29.18
CA LEU A 231 13.86 8.41 29.00
C LEU A 231 14.60 9.11 30.17
N GLU A 232 14.07 10.22 30.69
CA GLU A 232 14.58 10.87 31.91
C GLU A 232 14.52 9.93 33.12
N ALA A 233 13.43 9.17 33.28
CA ALA A 233 13.29 8.18 34.35
C ALA A 233 14.26 6.99 34.18
N GLN A 234 14.64 6.65 32.94
CA GLN A 234 15.67 5.65 32.66
C GLN A 234 17.07 6.21 32.94
N GLU A 235 17.32 7.48 32.62
CA GLU A 235 18.56 8.18 32.91
C GLU A 235 18.82 8.24 34.42
N ALA A 236 17.80 8.61 35.22
CA ALA A 236 17.89 8.65 36.67
C ALA A 236 18.21 7.29 37.30
N LYS A 237 17.77 6.18 36.68
CA LYS A 237 18.07 4.81 37.11
C LYS A 237 19.42 4.30 36.60
N ALA A 238 19.93 4.89 35.53
CA ALA A 238 21.19 4.51 34.90
C ALA A 238 22.44 5.03 35.67
N GLY A 239 22.26 5.73 36.79
CA GLY A 239 23.35 6.34 37.58
C GLY A 239 24.53 5.42 37.94
N ASN A 240 24.29 4.10 38.04
CA ASN A 240 25.33 3.09 38.31
C ASN A 240 25.59 2.13 37.11
N ALA A 241 25.01 2.39 35.94
CA ALA A 241 25.18 1.56 34.76
C ALA A 241 26.49 1.90 34.02
N ALA A 242 27.02 0.93 33.26
CA ALA A 242 28.26 1.09 32.48
C ALA A 242 28.26 2.39 31.65
N ASP A 243 29.41 3.08 31.61
CA ASP A 243 29.59 4.44 31.06
C ASP A 243 29.05 4.60 29.62
N LYS A 244 29.10 3.51 28.83
CA LYS A 244 28.56 3.44 27.46
C LYS A 244 27.03 3.45 27.39
N HIS A 245 26.34 2.85 28.36
CA HIS A 245 24.87 2.84 28.42
C HIS A 245 24.37 4.23 28.82
N ARG A 246 25.01 4.85 29.81
CA ARG A 246 24.71 6.22 30.25
C ARG A 246 24.78 7.22 29.09
N ARG A 247 25.90 7.28 28.37
CA ARG A 247 26.06 8.17 27.20
C ARG A 247 25.02 7.93 26.09
N LYS A 248 24.51 6.70 25.96
CA LYS A 248 23.47 6.38 24.97
C LYS A 248 22.09 6.88 25.41
N VAL A 249 21.77 6.76 26.70
CA VAL A 249 20.52 7.27 27.28
C VAL A 249 20.51 8.80 27.26
N GLU A 250 21.60 9.45 27.66
CA GLU A 250 21.76 10.91 27.63
C GLU A 250 21.52 11.49 26.22
N LYS A 251 22.15 10.91 25.19
CA LYS A 251 21.89 11.29 23.78
C LYS A 251 20.46 11.03 23.33
N ALA A 252 19.79 10.04 23.91
CA ALA A 252 18.39 9.74 23.59
C ALA A 252 17.44 10.76 24.25
N VAL A 253 17.73 11.18 25.48
CA VAL A 253 17.03 12.25 26.21
C VAL A 253 17.17 13.57 25.46
N GLU A 254 18.38 13.95 25.07
CA GLU A 254 18.64 15.18 24.29
C GLU A 254 17.83 15.22 22.99
N LYS A 255 17.86 14.13 22.20
CA LYS A 255 17.08 14.02 20.95
C LYS A 255 15.57 14.02 21.19
N ALA A 256 15.12 13.44 22.29
CA ALA A 256 13.71 13.47 22.68
C ALA A 256 13.29 14.89 23.07
N GLY A 257 14.13 15.65 23.79
CA GLY A 257 13.93 17.06 24.13
C GLY A 257 13.77 17.92 22.89
N GLN A 258 14.73 17.84 21.96
CA GLN A 258 14.66 18.55 20.67
C GLN A 258 13.40 18.20 19.86
N THR A 259 12.94 16.95 19.96
CA THR A 259 11.69 16.53 19.30
C THR A 259 10.47 17.14 19.97
N VAL A 260 10.44 17.25 21.30
CA VAL A 260 9.37 17.94 22.03
C VAL A 260 9.31 19.41 21.63
N ASP A 261 10.44 20.11 21.66
CA ASP A 261 10.51 21.55 21.35
C ASP A 261 9.97 21.85 19.94
N ARG A 262 10.43 21.10 18.94
CA ARG A 262 9.94 21.24 17.56
C ARG A 262 8.43 20.99 17.45
N ARG A 263 7.89 20.03 18.20
CA ARG A 263 6.46 19.70 18.16
C ARG A 263 5.62 20.74 18.88
N ILE A 264 6.14 21.34 19.95
CA ILE A 264 5.50 22.46 20.64
C ILE A 264 5.48 23.68 19.71
N GLN A 265 6.57 23.98 19.00
CA GLN A 265 6.59 25.05 17.99
C GLN A 265 5.55 24.80 16.88
N GLU A 266 5.50 23.59 16.32
CA GLU A 266 4.47 23.18 15.35
C GLU A 266 3.06 23.34 15.91
N ALA A 267 2.83 23.05 17.20
CA ALA A 267 1.54 23.22 17.85
C ALA A 267 1.19 24.69 18.14
N ILE A 268 2.17 25.53 18.43
CA ILE A 268 1.96 26.98 18.58
C ILE A 268 1.56 27.61 17.25
N GLU A 269 2.18 27.20 16.15
CA GLU A 269 1.92 27.73 14.81
C GLU A 269 0.61 27.24 14.20
N TYR A 270 0.31 25.94 14.30
CA TYR A 270 -0.82 25.32 13.60
C TYR A 270 -2.04 25.03 14.46
N ALA A 271 -1.86 24.83 15.76
CA ALA A 271 -2.91 24.34 16.67
C ALA A 271 -3.34 25.37 17.72
N GLY A 272 -2.86 26.61 17.62
CA GLY A 272 -3.26 27.69 18.53
C GLY A 272 -2.89 27.42 19.98
N LEU A 273 -1.77 26.71 20.27
CA LEU A 273 -1.37 26.35 21.64
C LEU A 273 -1.10 27.57 22.56
N ARG A 274 -1.20 28.80 22.06
CA ARG A 274 -1.23 30.02 22.88
C ARG A 274 -2.55 30.17 23.65
N GLU A 275 -3.63 29.58 23.15
CA GLU A 275 -4.95 29.61 23.77
C GLU A 275 -4.99 28.81 25.09
N PRO A 276 -5.64 29.32 26.14
CA PRO A 276 -5.70 28.64 27.44
C PRO A 276 -6.44 27.29 27.37
N GLU A 277 -7.49 27.17 26.56
CA GLU A 277 -8.29 25.95 26.42
C GLU A 277 -7.49 24.80 25.78
N ARG A 278 -6.77 25.10 24.69
CA ARG A 278 -5.90 24.12 24.00
C ARG A 278 -4.75 23.65 24.88
N ARG A 279 -4.22 24.52 25.75
CA ARG A 279 -3.21 24.12 26.76
C ARG A 279 -3.78 23.17 27.79
N GLN A 280 -5.01 23.40 28.27
CA GLN A 280 -5.67 22.50 29.21
C GLN A 280 -5.92 21.11 28.59
N GLN A 281 -6.40 21.05 27.34
CA GLN A 281 -6.58 19.79 26.61
C GLN A 281 -5.27 19.00 26.48
N LEU A 282 -4.16 19.67 26.12
CA LEU A 282 -2.85 19.02 26.06
C LEU A 282 -2.40 18.46 27.42
N LEU A 283 -2.58 19.25 28.50
CA LEU A 283 -2.23 18.82 29.85
C LEU A 283 -3.06 17.62 30.30
N GLU A 284 -4.35 17.58 29.96
CA GLU A 284 -5.24 16.45 30.23
C GLU A 284 -4.79 15.20 29.47
N MET A 285 -4.50 15.32 28.17
CA MET A 285 -3.99 14.20 27.36
C MET A 285 -2.66 13.65 27.92
N VAL A 286 -1.76 14.53 28.36
CA VAL A 286 -0.50 14.14 29.00
C VAL A 286 -0.77 13.43 30.33
N ARG A 287 -1.69 13.95 31.16
CA ARG A 287 -2.10 13.31 32.42
C ARG A 287 -2.68 11.92 32.20
N VAL A 288 -3.62 11.74 31.27
CA VAL A 288 -4.22 10.45 30.93
C VAL A 288 -3.16 9.46 30.45
N THR A 289 -2.27 9.91 29.56
CA THR A 289 -1.18 9.06 29.06
C THR A 289 -0.20 8.64 30.17
N TYR A 290 0.04 9.52 31.14
CA TYR A 290 0.94 9.26 32.26
C TYR A 290 0.32 8.35 33.33
N HIS A 291 -0.95 8.57 33.68
CA HIS A 291 -1.69 7.77 34.65
C HIS A 291 -2.26 6.48 34.05
N GLY A 292 -2.00 6.16 32.78
CA GLY A 292 -2.41 4.89 32.15
C GLY A 292 -1.89 3.64 32.88
N ARG A 293 -0.82 3.76 33.67
CA ARG A 293 -0.35 2.67 34.55
C ARG A 293 -1.26 2.40 35.75
N ALA A 294 -2.10 3.36 36.13
CA ALA A 294 -3.20 3.13 37.08
C ALA A 294 -4.36 2.39 36.40
N LEU A 295 -4.62 2.65 35.11
CA LEU A 295 -5.64 1.93 34.32
C LEU A 295 -5.30 0.45 34.13
N THR A 296 -4.01 0.07 34.09
CA THR A 296 -3.59 -1.35 34.06
C THR A 296 -3.82 -2.09 35.38
N ARG A 297 -4.19 -1.40 36.46
CA ARG A 297 -4.51 -1.99 37.77
C ARG A 297 -6.00 -2.00 38.07
N VAL A 298 -6.81 -1.35 37.23
CA VAL A 298 -8.26 -1.48 37.27
C VAL A 298 -8.57 -2.84 36.65
N GLU A 299 -9.16 -3.76 37.42
CA GLU A 299 -9.73 -4.97 36.85
C GLU A 299 -10.79 -4.56 35.83
N LEU A 300 -10.46 -4.75 34.56
CA LEU A 300 -11.44 -4.63 33.48
C LEU A 300 -12.32 -5.86 33.59
N ALA A 301 -13.45 -5.75 34.30
CA ALA A 301 -14.50 -6.75 34.21
C ALA A 301 -14.79 -6.98 32.73
N SER A 302 -14.59 -8.21 32.26
CA SER A 302 -14.80 -8.56 30.86
C SER A 302 -16.29 -8.40 30.55
N ALA A 303 -16.68 -7.30 29.92
CA ALA A 303 -18.04 -7.08 29.43
C ALA A 303 -18.48 -8.07 28.32
N TRP A 304 -17.67 -9.11 28.05
CA TRP A 304 -17.88 -10.11 27.00
C TRP A 304 -18.15 -11.52 27.56
N SER A 305 -18.26 -11.70 28.88
CA SER A 305 -18.60 -12.99 29.51
C SER A 305 -20.07 -13.15 29.90
N ASP A 306 -20.87 -12.08 29.87
CA ASP A 306 -22.26 -12.11 30.38
C ASP A 306 -23.32 -12.46 29.31
N TRP A 307 -22.95 -12.60 28.04
CA TRP A 307 -23.92 -12.92 26.98
C TRP A 307 -24.20 -14.42 26.82
N GLU A 308 -23.37 -15.32 27.37
CA GLU A 308 -23.56 -16.79 27.29
C GLU A 308 -24.47 -17.37 28.38
N LEU A 309 -24.95 -16.57 29.35
CA LEU A 309 -25.87 -17.04 30.41
C LEU A 309 -27.32 -16.54 30.24
N ALA A 310 -27.62 -15.78 29.19
CA ALA A 310 -28.98 -15.30 28.91
C ALA A 310 -29.84 -16.27 28.09
N GLU A 311 -29.29 -17.41 27.63
CA GLU A 311 -30.00 -18.32 26.71
C GLU A 311 -30.79 -19.46 27.40
N THR A 312 -30.85 -19.52 28.75
CA THR A 312 -31.54 -20.62 29.46
C THR A 312 -32.72 -20.20 30.35
N VAL A 313 -33.39 -19.09 30.07
CA VAL A 313 -34.71 -18.81 30.68
C VAL A 313 -35.69 -18.32 29.61
N THR A 314 -36.19 -19.24 28.79
CA THR A 314 -37.50 -19.10 28.17
C THR A 314 -38.50 -19.94 28.95
N GLU A 315 -38.82 -19.49 30.17
CA GLU A 315 -40.03 -19.92 30.86
C GLU A 315 -41.22 -19.35 30.09
N ARG A 316 -42.00 -20.24 29.47
CA ARG A 316 -43.20 -19.90 28.69
C ARG A 316 -44.25 -19.28 29.61
N VAL A 317 -44.41 -17.96 29.53
CA VAL A 317 -45.61 -17.27 30.01
C VAL A 317 -46.76 -17.56 29.02
N PRO A 318 -47.89 -18.15 29.44
CA PRO A 318 -49.06 -18.31 28.58
C PRO A 318 -49.71 -16.94 28.38
N VAL A 319 -49.77 -16.46 27.14
CA VAL A 319 -50.56 -15.27 26.79
C VAL A 319 -51.97 -15.74 26.44
N GLU A 320 -52.90 -15.46 27.34
CA GLU A 320 -54.35 -15.59 27.14
C GLU A 320 -54.83 -14.47 26.19
N PRO A 321 -55.69 -14.76 25.20
CA PRO A 321 -56.07 -13.79 24.18
C PRO A 321 -57.29 -12.99 24.63
N ASP A 322 -57.17 -11.67 24.80
CA ASP A 322 -58.38 -10.83 24.77
C ASP A 322 -58.15 -9.39 24.31
N ALA A 323 -59.10 -8.98 23.46
CA ALA A 323 -59.57 -7.65 23.11
C ALA A 323 -58.60 -6.61 22.49
N VAL A 324 -58.67 -6.51 21.16
CA VAL A 324 -58.30 -5.32 20.37
C VAL A 324 -59.42 -4.28 20.46
N PRO A 325 -59.19 -3.04 20.94
CA PRO A 325 -60.06 -1.92 20.64
C PRO A 325 -59.62 -1.27 19.33
N ALA A 326 -60.56 -1.15 18.40
CA ALA A 326 -60.42 -0.42 17.14
C ALA A 326 -60.16 1.08 17.39
N GLY A 327 -59.10 1.62 16.75
CA GLY A 327 -58.80 3.05 16.82
C GLY A 327 -57.61 3.47 15.96
N GLY A 328 -57.87 3.78 14.68
CA GLY A 328 -57.16 4.79 13.88
C GLY A 328 -55.66 4.65 13.66
N LEU A 329 -55.25 3.98 12.56
CA LEU A 329 -53.94 4.21 11.94
C LEU A 329 -53.96 5.56 11.19
N PRO A 330 -53.02 6.48 11.42
CA PRO A 330 -52.87 7.66 10.58
C PRO A 330 -52.40 7.28 9.17
N ALA A 331 -53.08 7.84 8.17
CA ALA A 331 -52.81 7.63 6.75
C ALA A 331 -51.38 8.03 6.36
N LEU A 332 -50.71 7.15 5.61
CA LEU A 332 -49.44 7.44 4.95
C LEU A 332 -49.65 8.51 3.86
N PRO A 333 -48.77 9.52 3.76
CA PRO A 333 -48.87 10.53 2.71
C PRO A 333 -48.61 9.91 1.32
N ALA A 334 -49.46 10.28 0.37
CA ALA A 334 -49.45 9.81 -1.01
C ALA A 334 -48.19 10.23 -1.78
N GLU A 335 -47.71 9.32 -2.61
CA GLU A 335 -46.59 9.46 -3.54
C GLU A 335 -46.91 10.54 -4.60
N PRO A 336 -46.03 11.52 -4.85
CA PRO A 336 -46.26 12.55 -5.87
C PRO A 336 -46.10 11.98 -7.29
N ALA A 337 -47.05 12.34 -8.16
CA ALA A 337 -47.14 11.92 -9.55
C ALA A 337 -45.95 12.38 -10.42
N PRO A 338 -45.58 11.64 -11.48
CA PRO A 338 -44.53 12.04 -12.41
C PRO A 338 -44.97 13.19 -13.33
N ASP A 339 -44.06 14.14 -13.55
CA ASP A 339 -44.24 15.30 -14.43
C ASP A 339 -44.44 14.90 -15.91
N PRO A 340 -45.28 15.64 -16.67
CA PRO A 340 -45.49 15.37 -18.09
C PRO A 340 -44.28 15.77 -18.95
N GLU A 341 -43.91 14.90 -19.89
CA GLU A 341 -42.89 15.15 -20.91
C GLU A 341 -43.26 16.36 -21.80
N PRO A 342 -42.28 17.18 -22.23
CA PRO A 342 -42.52 18.24 -23.19
C PRO A 342 -42.54 17.71 -24.64
N ASP A 343 -43.62 18.02 -25.36
CA ASP A 343 -43.82 17.77 -26.79
C ASP A 343 -42.65 18.30 -27.65
N LEU A 344 -42.03 17.41 -28.45
CA LEU A 344 -41.38 17.71 -29.74
C LEU A 344 -41.46 16.52 -30.70
#